data_AF-A0A661H352-F1
#
_entry.id   AF-A0A661H352-F1
#
_cell.length_a   1.000
_cell.length_b   1.000
_cell.length_c   1.000
_cell.angle_alpha   90.00
_cell.angle_beta   90.00
_cell.angle_gamma   90.00
#
_symmetry.space_group_name_H-M   'P 1'
#
loop_
_entity.id
_entity.type
_entity.pdbx_description
1 polymer ?
#
loop_
_entity_poly.entity_id
_entity_poly.type
_entity_poly.pdbx_seq_one_letter_code
_entity_poly.pdbx_strand_id
1 'polypeptide(L)'
;MTCDPSQIITSEDIALLKCEMSFITEVAESNALTATSCKGKLVNTLTGQLTLLGFQPPIAYTTGISFTVADGTKTVEEAGLIYAPIPSALPFTTSGTFVGDDDARFFLVQGVYLYGGQVIILKGTVASMASDASLQIGNVVFTEGYTTVGDSGSVMYEIVAGGTGTDDGGSIIDLAASGLQARALSLLEGRNVIQWGVLGDGTTDDSVRAQAAIDYVSSIGGGPLTFPHTATGSVYKLNVIVPGFIHLIGASRLVTLIPAADKPVIELDPSIVSARVTVKDLTIDGTATQLTYTAQDGVRSAPATGIIHELLTLVNVVIRGSGAAGLALIGNASGGTGQVSNTVLVRSGIVGCEGPGVLIQDNVRLTSVNDTVLLDNGNEAVDNQSNVVIQTLGSEPPEETSFTSCQFETSSYLVTGNALAIMGALIVSVRSCLFRDFNTGILLASGSANGQVSVRDCGFERTAGDITALADLVEVNGFIWENNNTRYLTTGPVGIAINGPATAVKKLDISSSCSWGALDKATDPFPPAFVSGGIVDLSRREGFVPISLNADGAQDLATVRDEKGGYAQLVPGDTVTLRTDNGARDVTVKHNTGNIRLAGGVDMVLDDVQDSLTLMWNDNLAAWQEVSRSANG
;
A
#
# COMPACT_ATOMS: atom_id res chain seq x y z
N MET A 1 -24.72 -65.37 5.74
CA MET A 1 -25.73 -64.35 5.37
C MET A 1 -26.37 -64.80 4.08
N THR A 2 -27.55 -65.42 4.17
CA THR A 2 -28.39 -65.72 3.01
C THR A 2 -29.23 -64.49 2.74
N CYS A 3 -28.98 -63.80 1.64
CA CYS A 3 -29.84 -62.71 1.19
C CYS A 3 -31.23 -63.27 0.86
N ASP A 4 -32.28 -62.63 1.35
CA ASP A 4 -33.66 -62.98 1.04
C ASP A 4 -33.87 -62.77 -0.48
N PRO A 5 -34.24 -63.82 -1.25
CA PRO A 5 -34.47 -63.69 -2.68
C PRO A 5 -35.58 -62.69 -3.04
N SER A 6 -36.47 -62.36 -2.10
CA SER A 6 -37.50 -61.33 -2.27
C SER A 6 -36.95 -59.89 -2.24
N GLN A 7 -35.67 -59.70 -1.91
CA GLN A 7 -34.99 -58.40 -1.92
C GLN A 7 -34.03 -58.23 -3.11
N ILE A 8 -34.05 -59.15 -4.07
CA ILE A 8 -33.21 -59.03 -5.27
C ILE A 8 -33.90 -58.09 -6.26
N ILE A 9 -33.32 -56.90 -6.46
CA ILE A 9 -33.73 -55.98 -7.53
C ILE A 9 -33.44 -56.66 -8.86
N THR A 10 -34.48 -56.94 -9.64
CA THR A 10 -34.35 -57.55 -10.95
C THR A 10 -34.04 -56.51 -12.03
N SER A 11 -33.57 -56.97 -13.19
CA SER A 11 -33.43 -56.09 -14.36
C SER A 11 -34.77 -55.48 -14.82
N GLU A 12 -35.88 -56.16 -14.55
CA GLU A 12 -37.22 -55.70 -14.85
C GLU A 12 -37.64 -54.55 -13.91
N ASP A 13 -37.30 -54.64 -12.62
CA ASP A 13 -37.51 -53.55 -11.66
C ASP A 13 -36.75 -52.29 -12.07
N ILE A 14 -35.51 -52.45 -12.56
CA ILE A 14 -34.69 -51.33 -13.05
C ILE A 14 -35.29 -50.73 -14.34
N ALA A 15 -35.82 -51.55 -15.25
CA ALA A 15 -36.45 -51.09 -16.49
C ALA A 15 -37.73 -50.29 -16.19
N LEU A 16 -38.56 -50.77 -15.26
CA LEU A 16 -39.76 -50.08 -14.80
C LEU A 16 -39.42 -48.75 -14.12
N LEU A 17 -38.38 -48.72 -13.27
CA LEU A 17 -37.94 -47.48 -12.63
C LEU A 17 -37.49 -46.43 -13.65
N LYS A 18 -36.68 -46.83 -14.65
CA LYS A 18 -36.24 -45.94 -15.73
C LYS A 18 -37.44 -45.38 -16.51
N CYS A 19 -38.42 -46.23 -16.81
CA CYS A 19 -39.63 -45.84 -17.51
C CYS A 19 -40.46 -44.83 -16.71
N GLU A 20 -40.67 -45.08 -15.41
CA GLU A 20 -41.38 -44.14 -14.52
C GLU A 20 -40.60 -42.83 -14.32
N MET A 21 -39.26 -42.85 -14.33
CA MET A 21 -38.46 -41.61 -14.31
C MET A 21 -38.65 -40.79 -15.60
N SER A 22 -38.66 -41.42 -16.77
CA SER A 22 -38.95 -40.72 -18.03
C SER A 22 -40.39 -40.19 -18.09
N PHE A 23 -41.33 -40.87 -17.43
CA PHE A 23 -42.72 -40.43 -17.33
C PHE A 23 -42.87 -39.12 -16.53
N ILE A 24 -42.00 -38.86 -15.54
CA ILE A 24 -42.01 -37.57 -14.82
C ILE A 24 -41.74 -36.41 -15.78
N THR A 25 -40.74 -36.55 -16.67
CA THR A 25 -40.44 -35.56 -17.71
C THR A 25 -41.63 -35.39 -18.64
N GLU A 26 -42.29 -36.47 -19.07
CA GLU A 26 -43.49 -36.39 -19.91
C GLU A 26 -44.64 -35.66 -19.21
N VAL A 27 -44.90 -35.94 -17.93
CA VAL A 27 -45.94 -35.25 -17.14
C VAL A 27 -45.62 -33.76 -16.99
N ALA A 28 -44.35 -33.39 -16.85
CA ALA A 28 -43.93 -32.00 -16.66
C ALA A 28 -43.91 -31.18 -17.96
N GLU A 29 -43.47 -31.78 -19.08
CA GLU A 29 -43.14 -31.07 -20.32
C GLU A 29 -44.14 -31.29 -21.47
N SER A 30 -45.06 -32.25 -21.34
CA SER A 30 -46.02 -32.54 -22.41
C SER A 30 -47.12 -31.48 -22.55
N ASN A 31 -47.44 -31.16 -23.80
CA ASN A 31 -48.58 -30.31 -24.17
C ASN A 31 -49.92 -31.09 -24.16
N ALA A 32 -49.89 -32.42 -24.01
CA ALA A 32 -51.11 -33.21 -23.84
C ALA A 32 -51.73 -32.92 -22.47
N LEU A 33 -53.05 -33.06 -22.30
CA LEU A 33 -53.71 -32.87 -21.01
C LEU A 33 -53.44 -34.02 -20.02
N THR A 34 -53.14 -35.20 -20.53
CA THR A 34 -52.89 -36.40 -19.73
C THR A 34 -51.77 -37.20 -20.33
N ALA A 35 -50.98 -37.87 -19.49
CA ALA A 35 -49.98 -38.85 -19.88
C ALA A 35 -50.29 -40.19 -19.18
N THR A 36 -49.93 -41.31 -19.80
CA THR A 36 -50.17 -42.64 -19.23
C THR A 36 -48.86 -43.23 -18.75
N SER A 37 -48.75 -43.55 -17.46
CA SER A 37 -47.54 -44.13 -16.88
C SER A 37 -47.26 -45.53 -17.46
N CYS A 38 -46.04 -46.02 -17.28
CA CYS A 38 -45.63 -47.34 -17.74
C CYS A 38 -46.43 -48.49 -17.10
N LYS A 39 -47.17 -48.21 -16.02
CA LYS A 39 -48.13 -49.12 -15.36
C LYS A 39 -49.57 -48.91 -15.81
N GLY A 40 -49.81 -48.12 -16.85
CA GLY A 40 -51.14 -47.83 -17.39
C GLY A 40 -51.94 -46.79 -16.60
N LYS A 41 -51.32 -46.08 -15.64
CA LYS A 41 -52.01 -45.06 -14.84
C LYS A 41 -52.09 -43.76 -15.61
N LEU A 42 -53.31 -43.27 -15.87
CA LEU A 42 -53.51 -41.95 -16.43
C LEU A 42 -53.24 -40.87 -15.36
N VAL A 43 -52.38 -39.91 -15.67
CA VAL A 43 -52.05 -38.78 -14.81
C VAL A 43 -52.21 -37.51 -15.64
N ASN A 44 -52.82 -36.48 -15.06
CA ASN A 44 -52.83 -35.16 -15.71
C ASN A 44 -51.40 -34.64 -15.78
N THR A 45 -51.01 -34.17 -16.96
CA THR A 45 -49.75 -33.43 -17.12
C THR A 45 -49.86 -32.09 -16.38
N LEU A 46 -48.75 -31.35 -16.28
CA LEU A 46 -48.76 -29.97 -15.80
C LEU A 46 -49.76 -29.14 -16.62
N THR A 47 -49.73 -29.25 -17.95
CA THR A 47 -50.67 -28.59 -18.87
C THR A 47 -52.12 -28.95 -18.55
N GLY A 48 -52.40 -30.23 -18.29
CA GLY A 48 -53.74 -30.70 -17.92
C GLY A 48 -54.22 -30.17 -16.57
N GLN A 49 -53.34 -30.17 -15.55
CA GLN A 49 -53.65 -29.61 -14.24
C GLN A 49 -53.91 -28.10 -14.32
N LEU A 50 -53.08 -27.37 -15.05
CA LEU A 50 -53.26 -25.93 -15.28
C LEU A 50 -54.56 -25.64 -16.02
N THR A 51 -54.91 -26.46 -17.02
CA THR A 51 -56.19 -26.34 -17.74
C THR A 51 -57.39 -26.55 -16.82
N LEU A 52 -57.34 -27.53 -15.91
CA LEU A 52 -58.39 -27.76 -14.91
C LEU A 52 -58.53 -26.60 -13.91
N LEU A 53 -57.44 -25.86 -13.67
CA LEU A 53 -57.43 -24.63 -12.87
C LEU A 53 -57.86 -23.39 -13.68
N GLY A 54 -58.23 -23.55 -14.95
CA GLY A 54 -58.68 -22.47 -15.83
C GLY A 54 -57.56 -21.63 -16.45
N PHE A 55 -56.31 -22.07 -16.34
CA PHE A 55 -55.18 -21.44 -17.03
C PHE A 55 -55.26 -21.73 -18.53
N GLN A 56 -55.25 -20.66 -19.33
CA GLN A 56 -55.11 -20.75 -20.78
C GLN A 56 -53.70 -20.29 -21.16
N PRO A 57 -52.95 -21.06 -21.98
CA PRO A 57 -51.67 -20.59 -22.50
C PRO A 57 -51.81 -19.23 -23.19
N PRO A 58 -50.84 -18.32 -23.05
CA PRO A 58 -50.85 -17.06 -23.77
C PRO A 58 -50.97 -17.29 -25.27
N ILE A 59 -51.86 -16.56 -25.93
CA ILE A 59 -51.96 -16.53 -27.38
C ILE A 59 -51.10 -15.38 -27.92
N ALA A 60 -50.33 -15.60 -28.98
CA ALA A 60 -49.56 -14.52 -29.59
C ALA A 60 -50.50 -13.36 -29.98
N TYR A 61 -50.13 -12.13 -29.61
CA TYR A 61 -50.92 -10.96 -29.94
C TYR A 61 -50.99 -10.80 -31.47
N THR A 62 -52.21 -10.57 -31.97
CA THR A 62 -52.50 -10.33 -33.38
C THR A 62 -53.80 -9.55 -33.51
N THR A 63 -54.13 -9.09 -34.70
CA THR A 63 -55.41 -8.42 -34.98
C THR A 63 -56.59 -9.39 -34.87
N GLY A 64 -57.74 -8.90 -34.43
CA GLY A 64 -59.00 -9.66 -34.47
C GLY A 64 -59.19 -10.68 -33.34
N ILE A 65 -58.34 -10.68 -32.31
CA ILE A 65 -58.55 -11.51 -31.12
C ILE A 65 -59.74 -10.93 -30.35
N SER A 66 -60.82 -11.71 -30.25
CA SER A 66 -61.99 -11.33 -29.46
C SER A 66 -61.82 -11.71 -28.00
N PHE A 67 -61.94 -10.70 -27.14
CA PHE A 67 -62.02 -10.82 -25.70
C PHE A 67 -63.44 -10.51 -25.25
N THR A 68 -64.16 -11.54 -24.83
CA THR A 68 -65.51 -11.43 -24.27
C THR A 68 -65.45 -11.23 -22.76
N VAL A 69 -66.59 -10.95 -22.12
CA VAL A 69 -66.71 -10.88 -20.65
C VAL A 69 -66.31 -12.19 -19.93
N ALA A 70 -66.28 -13.33 -20.64
CA ALA A 70 -65.83 -14.61 -20.10
C ALA A 70 -64.32 -14.84 -20.23
N ASP A 71 -63.61 -14.02 -21.02
CA ASP A 71 -62.18 -14.17 -21.33
C ASP A 71 -61.27 -13.47 -20.31
N GLY A 72 -61.72 -13.25 -19.08
CA GLY A 72 -60.94 -12.58 -18.03
C GLY A 72 -59.65 -13.30 -17.63
N THR A 73 -59.48 -14.58 -18.01
CA THR A 73 -58.26 -15.37 -17.80
C THR A 73 -57.47 -15.62 -19.08
N LYS A 74 -57.96 -15.17 -20.24
CA LYS A 74 -57.23 -15.26 -21.50
C LYS A 74 -56.06 -14.28 -21.45
N THR A 75 -54.87 -14.73 -21.82
CA THR A 75 -53.70 -13.87 -21.87
C THR A 75 -53.15 -13.79 -23.29
N VAL A 76 -52.49 -12.69 -23.61
CA VAL A 76 -51.73 -12.54 -24.86
C VAL A 76 -50.26 -12.37 -24.57
N GLU A 77 -49.41 -12.90 -25.45
CA GLU A 77 -47.98 -12.60 -25.46
C GLU A 77 -47.71 -11.54 -26.53
N GLU A 78 -47.10 -10.43 -26.13
CA GLU A 78 -46.58 -9.41 -27.05
C GLU A 78 -45.14 -9.09 -26.69
N ALA A 79 -44.23 -9.24 -27.65
CA ALA A 79 -42.79 -9.01 -27.47
C ALA A 79 -42.16 -9.75 -26.26
N GLY A 80 -42.62 -10.96 -25.97
CA GLY A 80 -42.12 -11.78 -24.85
C GLY A 80 -42.71 -11.43 -23.47
N LEU A 81 -43.67 -10.49 -23.41
CA LEU A 81 -44.39 -10.12 -22.20
C LEU A 81 -45.81 -10.68 -22.24
N ILE A 82 -46.27 -11.23 -21.11
CA ILE A 82 -47.64 -11.77 -20.99
C ILE A 82 -48.58 -10.72 -20.40
N TYR A 83 -49.66 -10.44 -21.12
CA TYR A 83 -50.70 -9.50 -20.73
C TYR A 83 -52.05 -10.19 -20.53
N ALA A 84 -52.85 -9.71 -19.59
CA ALA A 84 -54.24 -10.07 -19.38
C ALA A 84 -55.13 -8.88 -19.71
N PRO A 85 -56.35 -9.09 -20.22
CA PRO A 85 -57.30 -8.01 -20.45
C PRO A 85 -57.72 -7.38 -19.12
N ILE A 86 -57.79 -6.06 -19.07
CA ILE A 86 -58.38 -5.35 -17.93
C ILE A 86 -59.86 -5.73 -17.86
N PRO A 87 -60.37 -6.27 -16.73
CA PRO A 87 -61.75 -6.73 -16.65
C PRO A 87 -62.80 -5.66 -16.99
N SER A 88 -62.53 -4.38 -16.71
CA SER A 88 -63.42 -3.27 -17.04
C SER A 88 -63.37 -2.85 -18.51
N ALA A 89 -62.38 -3.30 -19.28
CA ALA A 89 -62.28 -3.06 -20.72
C ALA A 89 -62.97 -4.15 -21.55
N LEU A 90 -63.36 -5.27 -20.94
CA LEU A 90 -64.09 -6.34 -21.60
C LEU A 90 -65.55 -5.92 -21.89
N PRO A 91 -66.11 -6.24 -23.07
CA PRO A 91 -65.47 -6.95 -24.19
C PRO A 91 -64.76 -6.01 -25.17
N PHE A 92 -63.72 -6.50 -25.84
CA PHE A 92 -63.08 -5.80 -26.96
C PHE A 92 -62.49 -6.78 -27.99
N THR A 93 -62.09 -6.24 -29.14
CA THR A 93 -61.35 -6.98 -30.18
C THR A 93 -60.04 -6.26 -30.43
N THR A 94 -58.93 -6.99 -30.54
CA THR A 94 -57.63 -6.37 -30.78
C THR A 94 -57.55 -5.74 -32.17
N SER A 95 -56.96 -4.54 -32.28
CA SER A 95 -56.81 -3.80 -33.53
C SER A 95 -55.71 -4.39 -34.42
N GLY A 96 -54.69 -5.01 -33.81
CA GLY A 96 -53.46 -5.47 -34.48
C GLY A 96 -52.24 -4.60 -34.22
N THR A 97 -52.42 -3.45 -33.56
CA THR A 97 -51.33 -2.61 -33.05
C THR A 97 -51.42 -2.61 -31.54
N PHE A 98 -50.39 -3.07 -30.81
CA PHE A 98 -50.48 -3.12 -29.35
C PHE A 98 -50.36 -1.72 -28.74
N VAL A 99 -49.21 -1.07 -28.99
CA VAL A 99 -48.89 0.27 -28.48
C VAL A 99 -49.79 1.32 -29.12
N GLY A 100 -50.51 2.10 -28.30
CA GLY A 100 -51.33 3.24 -28.74
C GLY A 100 -52.80 2.93 -29.06
N ASP A 101 -53.16 1.67 -29.34
CA ASP A 101 -54.55 1.27 -29.63
C ASP A 101 -55.17 0.40 -28.53
N ASP A 102 -54.44 -0.65 -28.12
CA ASP A 102 -54.96 -1.73 -27.28
C ASP A 102 -54.25 -1.84 -25.92
N ASP A 103 -53.07 -1.24 -25.76
CA ASP A 103 -52.28 -1.22 -24.52
C ASP A 103 -53.10 -0.81 -23.28
N ALA A 104 -54.00 0.18 -23.42
CA ALA A 104 -54.91 0.62 -22.36
C ALA A 104 -56.00 -0.41 -21.98
N ARG A 105 -56.13 -1.52 -22.71
CA ARG A 105 -57.10 -2.60 -22.45
C ARG A 105 -56.44 -3.83 -21.83
N PHE A 106 -55.12 -3.82 -21.67
CA PHE A 106 -54.34 -4.91 -21.12
C PHE A 106 -53.59 -4.45 -19.86
N PHE A 107 -53.30 -5.39 -18.96
CA PHE A 107 -52.33 -5.20 -17.89
C PHE A 107 -51.30 -6.34 -17.94
N LEU A 108 -50.06 -6.03 -17.59
CA LEU A 108 -48.98 -7.00 -17.58
C LEU A 108 -49.20 -8.02 -16.45
N VAL A 109 -49.28 -9.31 -16.79
CA VAL A 109 -49.41 -10.41 -15.81
C VAL A 109 -48.04 -10.84 -15.32
N GLN A 110 -47.03 -10.76 -16.19
CA GLN A 110 -45.67 -11.18 -15.91
C GLN A 110 -44.76 -9.96 -15.75
N GLY A 111 -44.88 -9.33 -14.58
CA GLY A 111 -43.91 -8.39 -14.03
C GLY A 111 -43.77 -8.71 -12.54
N VAL A 112 -42.55 -8.75 -12.02
CA VAL A 112 -42.33 -8.88 -10.57
C VAL A 112 -42.79 -7.59 -9.93
N TYR A 113 -44.06 -7.53 -9.51
CA TYR A 113 -44.55 -6.45 -8.66
C TYR A 113 -43.90 -6.62 -7.29
N LEU A 114 -43.06 -5.65 -6.89
CA LEU A 114 -42.62 -5.56 -5.51
C LEU A 114 -43.81 -5.13 -4.63
N TYR A 115 -43.77 -5.52 -3.36
CA TYR A 115 -44.75 -5.08 -2.37
C TYR A 115 -44.89 -3.54 -2.42
N GLY A 116 -46.05 -3.05 -2.87
CA GLY A 116 -46.31 -1.62 -3.04
C GLY A 116 -46.77 -1.18 -4.43
N GLY A 117 -46.86 -2.09 -5.42
CA GLY A 117 -47.39 -1.78 -6.75
C GLY A 117 -46.37 -1.10 -7.69
N GLN A 118 -45.09 -1.09 -7.32
CA GLN A 118 -44.01 -0.62 -8.18
C GLN A 118 -43.69 -1.66 -9.26
N VAL A 119 -43.55 -1.20 -10.49
CA VAL A 119 -43.11 -2.00 -11.65
C VAL A 119 -41.59 -1.92 -11.74
N ILE A 120 -40.92 -3.08 -11.75
CA ILE A 120 -39.50 -3.16 -12.10
C ILE A 120 -39.37 -3.20 -13.62
N ILE A 121 -38.66 -2.24 -14.18
CA ILE A 121 -38.33 -2.15 -15.60
C ILE A 121 -36.86 -2.51 -15.77
N LEU A 122 -36.57 -3.52 -16.61
CA LEU A 122 -35.20 -3.92 -16.93
C LEU A 122 -34.67 -3.08 -18.09
N LYS A 123 -33.43 -2.60 -17.95
CA LYS A 123 -32.69 -1.86 -18.97
C LYS A 123 -31.29 -2.43 -19.10
N GLY A 124 -30.77 -2.55 -20.32
CA GLY A 124 -29.42 -3.08 -20.52
C GLY A 124 -28.35 -2.13 -19.98
N THR A 125 -28.53 -0.82 -20.17
CA THR A 125 -27.56 0.22 -19.82
C THR A 125 -28.23 1.48 -19.29
N VAL A 126 -27.46 2.36 -18.64
CA VAL A 126 -27.95 3.69 -18.23
C VAL A 126 -28.41 4.52 -19.44
N ALA A 127 -27.69 4.44 -20.57
CA ALA A 127 -28.09 5.13 -21.79
C ALA A 127 -29.47 4.65 -22.30
N SER A 128 -29.78 3.34 -22.19
CA SER A 128 -31.09 2.79 -22.57
C SER A 128 -32.22 3.17 -21.60
N MET A 129 -31.89 3.47 -20.34
CA MET A 129 -32.83 4.05 -19.38
C MET A 129 -33.08 5.53 -19.69
N ALA A 130 -32.02 6.31 -19.91
CA ALA A 130 -32.09 7.75 -20.16
C ALA A 130 -32.82 8.12 -21.47
N SER A 131 -32.81 7.22 -22.47
CA SER A 131 -33.53 7.41 -23.74
C SER A 131 -34.99 6.94 -23.70
N ASP A 132 -35.46 6.33 -22.60
CA ASP A 132 -36.82 5.84 -22.48
C ASP A 132 -37.79 6.93 -22.02
N ALA A 133 -38.51 7.52 -22.98
CA ALA A 133 -39.54 8.53 -22.72
C ALA A 133 -40.81 7.97 -22.02
N SER A 134 -40.96 6.65 -21.90
CA SER A 134 -42.12 6.01 -21.26
C SER A 134 -42.01 5.89 -19.75
N LEU A 135 -40.83 6.16 -19.17
CA LEU A 135 -40.62 6.11 -17.73
C LEU A 135 -41.49 7.13 -17.00
N GLN A 136 -42.08 6.71 -15.88
CA GLN A 136 -42.95 7.52 -15.04
C GLN A 136 -42.43 7.57 -13.59
N ILE A 137 -42.82 8.61 -12.86
CA ILE A 137 -42.49 8.75 -11.43
C ILE A 137 -42.97 7.52 -10.66
N GLY A 138 -42.11 6.98 -9.80
CA GLY A 138 -42.35 5.77 -9.00
C GLY A 138 -42.02 4.46 -9.71
N ASN A 139 -41.65 4.48 -11.00
CA ASN A 139 -41.05 3.30 -11.64
C ASN A 139 -39.73 2.95 -10.94
N VAL A 140 -39.42 1.66 -10.90
CA VAL A 140 -38.11 1.17 -10.47
C VAL A 140 -37.41 0.61 -11.68
N VAL A 141 -36.23 1.12 -12.02
CA VAL A 141 -35.44 0.63 -13.15
C VAL A 141 -34.23 -0.12 -12.62
N PHE A 142 -33.99 -1.33 -13.12
CA PHE A 142 -32.74 -2.04 -12.90
C PHE A 142 -31.92 -2.03 -14.19
N THR A 143 -30.72 -1.47 -14.14
CA THR A 143 -29.77 -1.53 -15.25
C THR A 143 -28.86 -2.75 -15.11
N GLU A 144 -28.66 -3.52 -16.18
CA GLU A 144 -27.76 -4.69 -16.17
C GLU A 144 -26.27 -4.30 -16.22
N GLY A 145 -25.98 -3.04 -16.54
CA GLY A 145 -24.67 -2.42 -16.50
C GLY A 145 -24.79 -0.89 -16.71
N TYR A 146 -23.66 -0.18 -16.72
CA TYR A 146 -23.66 1.26 -16.95
C TYR A 146 -23.55 1.59 -18.44
N THR A 147 -22.44 1.21 -19.07
CA THR A 147 -22.12 1.45 -20.49
C THR A 147 -22.47 0.25 -21.35
N THR A 148 -22.20 -0.96 -20.85
CA THR A 148 -22.54 -2.23 -21.51
C THR A 148 -23.11 -3.21 -20.50
N VAL A 149 -23.96 -4.13 -20.97
CA VAL A 149 -24.53 -5.18 -20.12
C VAL A 149 -23.39 -6.00 -19.49
N GLY A 150 -23.40 -6.15 -18.16
CA GLY A 150 -22.43 -6.96 -17.43
C GLY A 150 -21.10 -6.27 -17.09
N ASP A 151 -20.97 -4.95 -17.27
CA ASP A 151 -19.77 -4.19 -16.89
C ASP A 151 -19.61 -3.97 -15.37
N SER A 152 -20.46 -4.57 -14.54
CA SER A 152 -20.53 -4.39 -13.08
C SER A 152 -21.04 -3.01 -12.62
N GLY A 153 -21.47 -2.15 -13.55
CA GLY A 153 -22.10 -0.86 -13.28
C GLY A 153 -23.62 -0.93 -13.08
N SER A 154 -24.16 -2.11 -12.76
CA SER A 154 -25.59 -2.29 -12.54
C SER A 154 -26.07 -1.56 -11.28
N VAL A 155 -27.24 -0.93 -11.38
CA VAL A 155 -27.86 -0.17 -10.28
C VAL A 155 -29.39 -0.29 -10.36
N MET A 156 -30.06 -0.27 -9.20
CA MET A 156 -31.50 -0.05 -9.11
C MET A 156 -31.79 1.43 -8.87
N TYR A 157 -32.63 2.02 -9.73
CA TYR A 157 -33.06 3.40 -9.67
C TYR A 157 -34.55 3.51 -9.39
N GLU A 158 -34.95 4.50 -8.60
CA GLU A 158 -36.32 5.00 -8.55
C GLU A 158 -36.43 6.21 -9.48
N ILE A 159 -37.45 6.22 -10.32
CA ILE A 159 -37.74 7.38 -11.16
C ILE A 159 -38.47 8.42 -10.33
N VAL A 160 -37.90 9.61 -10.23
CA VAL A 160 -38.39 10.75 -9.45
C VAL A 160 -38.63 11.94 -10.36
N ALA A 161 -39.25 13.00 -9.83
CA ALA A 161 -39.43 14.24 -10.57
C ALA A 161 -38.08 14.86 -10.95
N GLY A 162 -38.00 15.52 -12.11
CA GLY A 162 -36.80 16.26 -12.51
C GLY A 162 -36.42 17.35 -11.50
N GLY A 163 -35.11 17.56 -11.29
CA GLY A 163 -34.59 18.55 -10.33
C GLY A 163 -34.64 18.12 -8.86
N THR A 164 -34.83 16.83 -8.56
CA THR A 164 -34.74 16.26 -7.21
C THR A 164 -33.30 16.31 -6.65
N GLY A 165 -32.30 16.19 -7.52
CA GLY A 165 -30.89 16.32 -7.17
C GLY A 165 -30.06 16.88 -8.32
N THR A 166 -28.76 17.05 -8.08
CA THR A 166 -27.79 17.37 -9.14
C THR A 166 -27.40 16.09 -9.85
N ASP A 167 -27.49 16.07 -11.18
CA ASP A 167 -26.97 14.95 -11.98
C ASP A 167 -25.47 14.78 -11.71
N ASP A 168 -25.10 13.63 -11.16
CA ASP A 168 -23.72 13.24 -10.89
C ASP A 168 -23.26 12.09 -11.81
N GLY A 169 -24.11 11.67 -12.74
CA GLY A 169 -23.86 10.54 -13.64
C GLY A 169 -23.86 9.18 -12.95
N GLY A 170 -24.39 9.04 -11.73
CA GLY A 170 -24.43 7.73 -11.05
C GLY A 170 -25.53 7.62 -10.00
N SER A 171 -25.47 8.40 -8.92
CA SER A 171 -26.52 8.35 -7.88
C SER A 171 -27.79 9.10 -8.27
N ILE A 172 -27.66 10.15 -9.08
CA ILE A 172 -28.74 10.94 -9.68
C ILE A 172 -28.41 11.13 -11.16
N ILE A 173 -29.35 10.79 -12.04
CA ILE A 173 -29.16 10.87 -13.50
C ILE A 173 -30.36 11.59 -14.13
N ASP A 174 -30.11 12.64 -14.91
CA ASP A 174 -31.17 13.32 -15.67
C ASP A 174 -31.64 12.46 -16.85
N LEU A 175 -32.95 12.26 -16.94
CA LEU A 175 -33.59 11.46 -18.00
C LEU A 175 -34.14 12.39 -19.06
N ALA A 176 -33.26 12.87 -19.95
CA ALA A 176 -33.60 13.89 -20.94
C ALA A 176 -34.82 13.55 -21.82
N ALA A 177 -35.06 12.27 -22.11
CA ALA A 177 -36.20 11.84 -22.93
C ALA A 177 -37.56 12.01 -22.24
N SER A 178 -37.63 11.83 -20.91
CA SER A 178 -38.87 11.95 -20.13
C SER A 178 -38.97 13.25 -19.33
N GLY A 179 -37.86 13.99 -19.17
CA GLY A 179 -37.78 15.16 -18.29
C GLY A 179 -37.80 14.83 -16.80
N LEU A 180 -37.55 13.57 -16.45
CA LEU A 180 -37.51 13.06 -15.08
C LEU A 180 -36.07 12.86 -14.60
N GLN A 181 -35.88 12.31 -13.41
CA GLN A 181 -34.58 11.89 -12.88
C GLN A 181 -34.64 10.44 -12.40
N ALA A 182 -33.52 9.73 -12.49
CA ALA A 182 -33.31 8.44 -11.85
C ALA A 182 -32.48 8.63 -10.60
N ARG A 183 -32.94 8.12 -9.45
CA ARG A 183 -32.25 8.16 -8.16
C ARG A 183 -31.90 6.75 -7.69
N ALA A 184 -30.63 6.47 -7.45
CA ALA A 184 -30.19 5.15 -7.00
C ALA A 184 -30.81 4.78 -5.63
N LEU A 185 -31.49 3.62 -5.56
CA LEU A 185 -32.21 3.15 -4.38
C LEU A 185 -31.32 2.43 -3.35
N SER A 186 -30.26 1.77 -3.81
CA SER A 186 -29.33 1.09 -2.93
C SER A 186 -27.94 1.05 -3.55
N LEU A 187 -27.06 1.88 -3.01
CA LEU A 187 -25.61 1.79 -3.20
C LEU A 187 -24.95 1.31 -1.90
N LEU A 188 -25.69 0.64 -1.03
CA LEU A 188 -25.29 0.43 0.36
C LEU A 188 -24.20 -0.64 0.52
N GLU A 189 -24.07 -1.57 -0.42
CA GLU A 189 -23.02 -2.58 -0.42
C GLU A 189 -22.41 -2.69 -1.83
N GLY A 190 -21.11 -2.40 -1.96
CA GLY A 190 -20.40 -2.58 -3.23
C GLY A 190 -20.38 -1.38 -4.18
N ARG A 191 -20.31 -0.15 -3.66
CA ARG A 191 -20.05 1.05 -4.48
C ARG A 191 -18.81 0.84 -5.32
N ASN A 192 -18.96 1.01 -6.63
CA ASN A 192 -17.86 0.91 -7.55
C ASN A 192 -17.91 2.02 -8.58
N VAL A 193 -16.74 2.44 -9.06
CA VAL A 193 -16.63 3.60 -9.94
C VAL A 193 -17.33 3.43 -11.30
N ILE A 194 -17.57 2.19 -11.75
CA ILE A 194 -18.28 1.92 -13.02
C ILE A 194 -19.76 2.32 -12.91
N GLN A 195 -20.33 2.35 -11.69
CA GLN A 195 -21.69 2.87 -11.47
C GLN A 195 -21.83 4.37 -11.78
N TRP A 196 -20.72 5.10 -11.97
CA TRP A 196 -20.68 6.49 -12.46
C TRP A 196 -20.16 6.59 -13.91
N GLY A 197 -20.07 5.45 -14.61
CA GLY A 197 -19.63 5.39 -16.00
C GLY A 197 -18.13 5.51 -16.22
N VAL A 198 -17.31 5.30 -15.19
CA VAL A 198 -15.85 5.14 -15.36
C VAL A 198 -15.59 3.92 -16.25
N LEU A 199 -14.76 4.07 -17.28
CA LEU A 199 -14.56 3.03 -18.30
C LEU A 199 -13.41 2.07 -17.98
N GLY A 200 -12.30 2.57 -17.44
CA GLY A 200 -11.14 1.72 -17.12
C GLY A 200 -10.46 1.10 -18.36
N ASP A 201 -10.48 1.80 -19.49
CA ASP A 201 -9.91 1.39 -20.79
C ASP A 201 -8.47 1.87 -21.04
N GLY A 202 -7.87 2.57 -20.08
CA GLY A 202 -6.52 3.15 -20.12
C GLY A 202 -6.35 4.32 -21.11
N THR A 203 -7.42 4.76 -21.76
CA THR A 203 -7.37 5.77 -22.83
C THR A 203 -8.25 6.97 -22.51
N THR A 204 -9.48 6.71 -22.10
CA THR A 204 -10.48 7.71 -21.74
C THR A 204 -10.10 8.34 -20.40
N ASP A 205 -10.13 9.69 -20.35
CA ASP A 205 -10.00 10.40 -19.09
C ASP A 205 -11.25 10.18 -18.23
N ASP A 206 -11.08 9.43 -17.15
CA ASP A 206 -12.12 9.04 -16.21
C ASP A 206 -12.20 9.98 -15.00
N SER A 207 -11.37 11.04 -14.94
CA SER A 207 -11.23 11.90 -13.74
C SER A 207 -12.56 12.46 -13.26
N VAL A 208 -13.38 13.01 -14.16
CA VAL A 208 -14.67 13.64 -13.79
C VAL A 208 -15.65 12.62 -13.20
N ARG A 209 -15.74 11.42 -13.80
CA ARG A 209 -16.67 10.37 -13.37
C ARG A 209 -16.22 9.72 -12.06
N ALA A 210 -14.92 9.48 -11.92
CA ALA A 210 -14.34 8.97 -10.68
C ALA A 210 -14.49 9.98 -9.54
N GLN A 211 -14.32 11.28 -9.80
CA GLN A 211 -14.53 12.32 -8.81
C GLN A 211 -16.00 12.37 -8.36
N ALA A 212 -16.96 12.28 -9.28
CA ALA A 212 -18.38 12.24 -8.92
C ALA A 212 -18.72 11.07 -7.98
N ALA A 213 -18.13 9.89 -8.22
CA ALA A 213 -18.28 8.74 -7.32
C ALA A 213 -17.69 9.01 -5.92
N ILE A 214 -16.51 9.64 -5.84
CA ILE A 214 -15.86 10.02 -4.58
C ILE A 214 -16.71 11.05 -3.83
N ASP A 215 -17.20 12.07 -4.53
CA ASP A 215 -18.02 13.14 -3.96
C ASP A 215 -19.33 12.59 -3.39
N TYR A 216 -19.97 11.65 -4.10
CA TYR A 216 -21.14 10.95 -3.58
C TYR A 216 -20.82 10.16 -2.30
N VAL A 217 -19.75 9.34 -2.30
CA VAL A 217 -19.36 8.55 -1.13
C VAL A 217 -19.06 9.47 0.06
N SER A 218 -18.40 10.60 -0.18
CA SER A 218 -18.15 11.64 0.82
C SER A 218 -19.46 12.21 1.38
N SER A 219 -20.42 12.54 0.51
CA SER A 219 -21.71 13.15 0.89
C SER A 219 -22.55 12.27 1.83
N ILE A 220 -22.37 10.96 1.79
CA ILE A 220 -23.04 9.98 2.66
C ILE A 220 -22.19 9.58 3.89
N GLY A 221 -21.12 10.32 4.18
CA GLY A 221 -20.27 10.12 5.37
C GLY A 221 -19.05 9.23 5.15
N GLY A 222 -18.71 8.92 3.90
CA GLY A 222 -17.52 8.15 3.52
C GLY A 222 -17.79 6.65 3.27
N GLY A 223 -16.72 5.87 3.34
CA GLY A 223 -16.74 4.41 3.15
C GLY A 223 -15.96 3.92 1.93
N PRO A 224 -16.09 2.63 1.60
CA PRO A 224 -15.36 2.03 0.50
C PRO A 224 -15.93 2.45 -0.87
N LEU A 225 -15.02 2.72 -1.79
CA LEU A 225 -15.26 2.89 -3.21
C LEU A 225 -14.32 1.94 -3.96
N THR A 226 -14.91 1.00 -4.69
CA THR A 226 -14.16 -0.09 -5.33
C THR A 226 -13.83 0.25 -6.77
N PHE A 227 -12.61 -0.04 -7.19
CA PHE A 227 -12.20 -0.11 -8.58
C PHE A 227 -12.21 -1.59 -9.00
N PRO A 228 -13.21 -2.03 -9.78
CA PRO A 228 -13.28 -3.42 -10.23
C PRO A 228 -12.17 -3.71 -11.26
N HIS A 229 -12.01 -4.98 -11.64
CA HIS A 229 -11.13 -5.35 -12.74
C HIS A 229 -11.79 -6.39 -13.62
N THR A 230 -11.41 -6.41 -14.90
CA THR A 230 -11.68 -7.56 -15.78
C THR A 230 -10.64 -8.66 -15.56
N ALA A 231 -10.85 -9.83 -16.17
CA ALA A 231 -9.90 -10.95 -16.09
C ALA A 231 -8.49 -10.58 -16.61
N THR A 232 -8.37 -9.56 -17.47
CA THR A 232 -7.09 -9.06 -18.00
C THR A 232 -6.53 -7.87 -17.24
N GLY A 233 -7.18 -7.45 -16.14
CA GLY A 233 -6.91 -6.18 -15.46
C GLY A 233 -7.80 -5.04 -15.97
N SER A 234 -7.74 -3.89 -15.30
CA SER A 234 -8.41 -2.65 -15.71
C SER A 234 -7.47 -1.49 -15.50
N VAL A 235 -7.47 -0.53 -16.44
CA VAL A 235 -6.56 0.63 -16.41
C VAL A 235 -7.40 1.90 -16.38
N TYR A 236 -7.38 2.63 -15.28
CA TYR A 236 -8.15 3.84 -15.10
C TYR A 236 -7.25 5.06 -15.29
N LYS A 237 -7.54 5.87 -16.30
CA LYS A 237 -6.79 7.11 -16.56
C LYS A 237 -7.46 8.27 -15.84
N LEU A 238 -6.90 8.71 -14.72
CA LEU A 238 -7.53 9.71 -13.87
C LEU A 238 -6.54 10.54 -13.04
N ASN A 239 -7.03 11.68 -12.56
CA ASN A 239 -6.49 12.42 -11.42
C ASN A 239 -7.68 12.77 -10.51
N VAL A 240 -7.63 12.37 -9.23
CA VAL A 240 -8.74 12.59 -8.28
C VAL A 240 -8.31 13.26 -6.98
N ILE A 241 -9.23 14.03 -6.41
CA ILE A 241 -9.12 14.67 -5.11
C ILE A 241 -9.96 13.88 -4.11
N VAL A 242 -9.34 13.43 -3.03
CA VAL A 242 -9.94 12.51 -2.05
C VAL A 242 -10.17 13.24 -0.72
N PRO A 243 -11.43 13.45 -0.30
CA PRO A 243 -11.75 14.00 1.00
C PRO A 243 -11.54 12.95 2.12
N GLY A 244 -11.79 13.35 3.38
CA GLY A 244 -11.75 12.43 4.51
C GLY A 244 -12.75 11.26 4.41
N PHE A 245 -12.45 10.17 5.12
CA PHE A 245 -13.26 8.97 5.31
C PHE A 245 -13.51 8.12 4.05
N ILE A 246 -12.73 8.32 2.99
CA ILE A 246 -12.83 7.54 1.75
C ILE A 246 -11.81 6.38 1.75
N HIS A 247 -12.26 5.20 1.36
CA HIS A 247 -11.37 4.05 1.11
C HIS A 247 -11.42 3.67 -0.37
N LEU A 248 -10.36 4.00 -1.11
CA LEU A 248 -10.17 3.58 -2.50
C LEU A 248 -9.59 2.17 -2.52
N ILE A 249 -10.35 1.21 -3.03
CA ILE A 249 -10.00 -0.22 -2.97
C ILE A 249 -9.99 -0.80 -4.38
N GLY A 250 -8.85 -1.29 -4.86
CA GLY A 250 -8.81 -2.10 -6.06
C GLY A 250 -9.30 -3.52 -5.77
N ALA A 251 -9.97 -4.14 -6.73
CA ALA A 251 -10.34 -5.55 -6.63
C ALA A 251 -9.10 -6.47 -6.53
N SER A 252 -7.96 -6.02 -7.04
CA SER A 252 -6.62 -6.57 -6.83
C SER A 252 -5.57 -5.58 -7.35
N ARG A 253 -4.28 -5.85 -7.12
CA ARG A 253 -3.16 -5.08 -7.72
C ARG A 253 -3.15 -5.03 -9.26
N LEU A 254 -3.98 -5.83 -9.94
CA LEU A 254 -4.16 -5.76 -11.39
C LEU A 254 -4.96 -4.52 -11.83
N VAL A 255 -5.65 -3.87 -10.90
CA VAL A 255 -6.22 -2.54 -11.13
C VAL A 255 -5.09 -1.53 -11.18
N THR A 256 -4.95 -0.86 -12.33
CA THR A 256 -3.93 0.14 -12.56
C THR A 256 -4.56 1.52 -12.69
N LEU A 257 -4.06 2.51 -11.97
CA LEU A 257 -4.40 3.92 -12.15
C LEU A 257 -3.24 4.60 -12.88
N ILE A 258 -3.53 5.30 -13.98
CA ILE A 258 -2.54 6.10 -14.72
C ILE A 258 -2.96 7.57 -14.70
N PRO A 259 -2.02 8.53 -14.73
CA PRO A 259 -2.37 9.95 -14.71
C PRO A 259 -3.12 10.37 -15.98
N ALA A 260 -4.14 11.22 -15.81
CA ALA A 260 -4.78 11.89 -16.94
C ALA A 260 -4.04 13.18 -17.37
N ALA A 261 -3.34 13.83 -16.44
CA ALA A 261 -2.59 15.07 -16.61
C ALA A 261 -1.33 15.10 -15.70
N ASP A 262 -0.48 16.12 -15.90
CA ASP A 262 0.72 16.40 -15.08
C ASP A 262 0.35 16.93 -13.67
N LYS A 263 -0.24 16.04 -12.87
CA LYS A 263 -0.75 16.25 -11.52
C LYS A 263 -0.69 14.93 -10.74
N PRO A 264 -0.82 14.96 -9.40
CA PRO A 264 -0.92 13.74 -8.62
C PRO A 264 -2.07 12.84 -9.09
N VAL A 265 -1.86 11.52 -9.15
CA VAL A 265 -2.93 10.57 -9.51
C VAL A 265 -4.01 10.56 -8.43
N ILE A 266 -3.58 10.52 -7.16
CA ILE A 266 -4.44 10.68 -5.99
C ILE A 266 -3.90 11.83 -5.15
N GLU A 267 -4.72 12.85 -4.91
CA GLU A 267 -4.42 13.96 -4.00
C GLU A 267 -5.44 13.97 -2.86
N LEU A 268 -4.99 14.06 -1.61
CA LEU A 268 -5.91 14.36 -0.50
C LEU A 268 -6.32 15.82 -0.60
N ASP A 269 -7.61 16.11 -0.42
CA ASP A 269 -8.15 17.47 -0.56
C ASP A 269 -7.42 18.46 0.36
N PRO A 270 -6.63 19.40 -0.20
CA PRO A 270 -5.79 20.29 0.59
C PRO A 270 -6.61 21.34 1.35
N SER A 271 -7.90 21.50 1.03
CA SER A 271 -8.77 22.56 1.56
C SER A 271 -9.58 22.15 2.78
N ILE A 272 -9.62 20.86 3.10
CA ILE A 272 -10.41 20.31 4.22
C ILE A 272 -9.60 19.35 5.07
N VAL A 273 -10.02 19.16 6.31
CA VAL A 273 -9.44 18.13 7.18
C VAL A 273 -9.75 16.75 6.60
N SER A 274 -8.73 16.09 6.07
CA SER A 274 -8.85 14.76 5.49
C SER A 274 -8.38 13.72 6.49
N ALA A 275 -9.31 12.95 7.06
CA ALA A 275 -9.00 11.90 8.04
C ALA A 275 -9.33 10.51 7.49
N ARG A 276 -8.56 9.48 7.88
CA ARG A 276 -8.89 8.05 7.61
C ARG A 276 -9.04 7.69 6.14
N VAL A 277 -8.22 8.27 5.28
CA VAL A 277 -8.17 7.90 3.86
C VAL A 277 -7.39 6.60 3.70
N THR A 278 -7.92 5.64 2.94
CA THR A 278 -7.21 4.39 2.62
C THR A 278 -7.08 4.21 1.13
N VAL A 279 -5.90 3.83 0.67
CA VAL A 279 -5.66 3.32 -0.70
C VAL A 279 -5.17 1.88 -0.56
N LYS A 280 -5.89 0.94 -1.17
CA LYS A 280 -5.63 -0.49 -0.94
C LYS A 280 -5.76 -1.30 -2.23
N ASP A 281 -4.87 -2.28 -2.38
CA ASP A 281 -4.91 -3.30 -3.44
C ASP A 281 -4.94 -2.69 -4.86
N LEU A 282 -4.13 -1.67 -5.12
CA LEU A 282 -4.08 -0.92 -6.39
C LEU A 282 -2.63 -0.81 -6.91
N THR A 283 -2.48 -0.66 -8.22
CA THR A 283 -1.25 -0.17 -8.85
C THR A 283 -1.46 1.25 -9.35
N ILE A 284 -0.51 2.15 -9.12
CA ILE A 284 -0.44 3.50 -9.69
C ILE A 284 0.79 3.52 -10.61
N ASP A 285 0.57 3.82 -11.89
CA ASP A 285 1.58 3.69 -12.94
C ASP A 285 1.72 4.97 -13.73
N GLY A 286 2.84 5.65 -13.51
CA GLY A 286 3.26 6.84 -14.26
C GLY A 286 4.25 6.59 -15.38
N THR A 287 4.68 5.35 -15.62
CA THR A 287 5.82 5.06 -16.50
C THR A 287 5.65 5.64 -17.92
N ALA A 288 4.42 5.66 -18.45
CA ALA A 288 4.15 6.19 -19.78
C ALA A 288 4.34 7.73 -19.88
N THR A 289 4.25 8.45 -18.77
CA THR A 289 4.25 9.91 -18.70
C THR A 289 5.39 10.49 -17.87
N GLN A 290 6.16 9.63 -17.20
CA GLN A 290 7.24 9.92 -16.27
C GLN A 290 8.15 11.08 -16.71
N LEU A 291 8.67 11.04 -17.94
CA LEU A 291 9.60 12.05 -18.45
C LEU A 291 8.92 13.39 -18.80
N THR A 292 7.61 13.38 -19.02
CA THR A 292 6.85 14.56 -19.41
C THR A 292 6.11 15.22 -18.25
N TYR A 293 5.76 14.45 -17.22
CA TYR A 293 4.89 14.89 -16.14
C TYR A 293 5.69 15.08 -14.85
N THR A 294 6.43 16.19 -14.79
CA THR A 294 7.36 16.51 -13.69
C THR A 294 6.69 16.85 -12.36
N ALA A 295 5.37 17.08 -12.35
CA ALA A 295 4.57 17.34 -11.15
C ALA A 295 3.68 16.14 -10.74
N GLN A 296 3.83 15.00 -11.43
CA GLN A 296 3.04 13.81 -11.17
C GLN A 296 3.57 13.02 -9.98
N ASP A 297 2.98 13.28 -8.81
CA ASP A 297 3.09 12.38 -7.67
C ASP A 297 2.17 11.14 -7.87
N GLY A 298 2.54 9.99 -7.29
CA GLY A 298 1.61 8.85 -7.26
C GLY A 298 0.45 9.12 -6.29
N VAL A 299 0.79 9.33 -5.02
CA VAL A 299 -0.14 9.79 -3.98
C VAL A 299 0.44 11.03 -3.30
N ARG A 300 -0.38 12.08 -3.15
CA ARG A 300 0.03 13.33 -2.51
C ARG A 300 -0.89 13.70 -1.34
N SER A 301 -0.27 14.10 -0.24
CA SER A 301 -0.92 14.76 0.89
C SER A 301 -0.19 16.07 1.20
N ALA A 302 -0.81 17.19 0.85
CA ALA A 302 -0.24 18.53 1.00
C ALA A 302 -1.30 19.52 1.55
N PRO A 303 -1.69 19.42 2.83
CA PRO A 303 -2.72 20.28 3.42
C PRO A 303 -2.36 21.76 3.35
N ALA A 304 -3.35 22.61 3.09
CA ALA A 304 -3.20 24.05 3.20
C ALA A 304 -2.93 24.50 4.65
N THR A 305 -2.50 25.74 4.83
CA THR A 305 -2.40 26.37 6.17
C THR A 305 -3.73 26.24 6.91
N GLY A 306 -3.74 25.74 8.14
CA GLY A 306 -5.00 25.54 8.88
C GLY A 306 -5.49 24.09 8.89
N ILE A 307 -5.07 23.27 7.92
CA ILE A 307 -5.67 21.99 7.61
C ILE A 307 -4.81 20.82 8.09
N ILE A 308 -5.44 19.77 8.59
CA ILE A 308 -4.75 18.57 9.04
C ILE A 308 -5.20 17.40 8.17
N HIS A 309 -4.24 16.67 7.61
CA HIS A 309 -4.46 15.35 7.04
C HIS A 309 -4.01 14.31 8.07
N GLU A 310 -4.91 13.41 8.43
CA GLU A 310 -4.68 12.41 9.47
C GLU A 310 -5.01 11.00 8.96
N LEU A 311 -4.18 10.02 9.30
CA LEU A 311 -4.53 8.60 9.15
C LEU A 311 -4.64 8.16 7.67
N LEU A 312 -3.72 8.62 6.82
CA LEU A 312 -3.55 8.12 5.46
C LEU A 312 -2.94 6.71 5.52
N THR A 313 -3.64 5.71 4.99
CA THR A 313 -3.17 4.32 4.97
C THR A 313 -3.03 3.79 3.54
N LEU A 314 -1.84 3.36 3.16
CA LEU A 314 -1.58 2.67 1.89
C LEU A 314 -1.26 1.20 2.20
N VAL A 315 -2.11 0.28 1.73
CA VAL A 315 -1.94 -1.17 1.99
C VAL A 315 -1.86 -1.92 0.68
N ASN A 316 -0.79 -2.70 0.49
CA ASN A 316 -0.67 -3.57 -0.68
C ASN A 316 -0.70 -2.78 -2.01
N VAL A 317 -0.20 -1.54 -2.01
CA VAL A 317 -0.19 -0.65 -3.17
C VAL A 317 1.15 -0.74 -3.89
N VAL A 318 1.14 -0.71 -5.22
CA VAL A 318 2.36 -0.55 -6.03
C VAL A 318 2.31 0.82 -6.70
N ILE A 319 3.33 1.64 -6.52
CA ILE A 319 3.48 2.91 -7.23
C ILE A 319 4.72 2.79 -8.11
N ARG A 320 4.62 3.12 -9.41
CA ARG A 320 5.79 3.07 -10.28
C ARG A 320 5.83 4.20 -11.30
N GLY A 321 7.03 4.63 -11.66
CA GLY A 321 7.23 5.56 -12.77
C GLY A 321 6.64 6.95 -12.57
N SER A 322 6.46 7.43 -11.33
CA SER A 322 6.00 8.80 -11.10
C SER A 322 7.06 9.81 -11.58
N GLY A 323 6.64 10.88 -12.27
CA GLY A 323 7.56 11.94 -12.72
C GLY A 323 7.98 12.92 -11.62
N ALA A 324 7.27 12.92 -10.48
CA ALA A 324 7.70 13.52 -9.21
C ALA A 324 7.91 12.41 -8.16
N ALA A 325 7.30 12.49 -6.98
CA ALA A 325 7.47 11.46 -5.95
C ALA A 325 6.49 10.28 -6.13
N GLY A 326 6.86 9.11 -5.65
CA GLY A 326 5.90 8.00 -5.54
C GLY A 326 4.80 8.34 -4.52
N LEU A 327 5.21 8.62 -3.29
CA LEU A 327 4.38 9.12 -2.19
C LEU A 327 4.95 10.45 -1.68
N ALA A 328 4.17 11.52 -1.78
CA ALA A 328 4.52 12.85 -1.27
C ALA A 328 3.69 13.21 -0.02
N LEU A 329 4.36 13.30 1.14
CA LEU A 329 3.81 13.82 2.39
C LEU A 329 4.44 15.17 2.67
N ILE A 330 3.69 16.26 2.49
CA ILE A 330 4.21 17.62 2.54
C ILE A 330 3.39 18.40 3.56
N GLY A 331 3.96 18.66 4.73
CA GLY A 331 3.43 19.60 5.70
C GLY A 331 3.66 21.05 5.27
N ASN A 332 3.08 21.99 6.01
CA ASN A 332 3.27 23.40 5.75
C ASN A 332 4.59 23.91 6.35
N ALA A 333 5.42 24.53 5.51
CA ALA A 333 6.73 25.07 5.89
C ALA A 333 6.69 26.27 6.86
N SER A 334 5.58 27.02 6.93
CA SER A 334 5.56 28.38 7.51
C SER A 334 5.12 28.48 8.98
N GLY A 335 5.32 27.43 9.79
CA GLY A 335 4.87 27.41 11.19
C GLY A 335 3.34 27.36 11.34
N GLY A 336 2.63 27.13 10.24
CA GLY A 336 1.18 26.96 10.20
C GLY A 336 0.75 25.54 10.58
N THR A 337 -0.52 25.36 10.95
CA THR A 337 -1.11 24.07 11.32
C THR A 337 -1.35 23.12 10.15
N GLY A 338 -0.87 23.45 8.94
CA GLY A 338 -0.92 22.55 7.78
C GLY A 338 -0.07 21.31 8.06
N GLN A 339 -0.69 20.20 8.45
CA GLN A 339 0.01 19.06 9.03
C GLN A 339 -0.43 17.75 8.38
N VAL A 340 0.53 16.87 8.08
CA VAL A 340 0.25 15.46 7.76
C VAL A 340 0.61 14.62 8.97
N SER A 341 -0.27 13.72 9.39
CA SER A 341 -0.04 12.90 10.59
C SER A 341 -0.60 11.48 10.46
N ASN A 342 -0.01 10.55 11.20
CA ASN A 342 -0.49 9.16 11.30
C ASN A 342 -0.50 8.43 9.94
N THR A 343 0.50 8.67 9.09
CA THR A 343 0.58 8.01 7.78
C THR A 343 1.18 6.61 7.90
N VAL A 344 0.53 5.62 7.30
CA VAL A 344 0.96 4.21 7.35
C VAL A 344 1.05 3.63 5.94
N LEU A 345 2.23 3.14 5.57
CA LEU A 345 2.48 2.41 4.32
C LEU A 345 2.87 0.97 4.68
N VAL A 346 2.11 -0.03 4.24
CA VAL A 346 2.31 -1.44 4.63
C VAL A 346 2.23 -2.37 3.43
N ARG A 347 3.25 -3.25 3.29
CA ARG A 347 3.31 -4.27 2.23
C ARG A 347 3.20 -3.69 0.83
N SER A 348 3.79 -2.53 0.60
CA SER A 348 3.68 -1.79 -0.66
C SER A 348 4.99 -1.83 -1.45
N GLY A 349 4.96 -1.39 -2.70
CA GLY A 349 6.16 -1.23 -3.53
C GLY A 349 6.17 0.15 -4.18
N ILE A 350 7.31 0.84 -4.18
CA ILE A 350 7.50 2.09 -4.93
C ILE A 350 8.75 1.96 -5.78
N VAL A 351 8.58 2.03 -7.10
CA VAL A 351 9.61 1.62 -8.06
C VAL A 351 9.82 2.64 -9.18
N GLY A 352 11.06 3.01 -9.45
CA GLY A 352 11.40 3.70 -10.70
C GLY A 352 10.81 5.10 -10.84
N CYS A 353 10.63 5.86 -9.75
CA CYS A 353 10.16 7.25 -9.84
C CYS A 353 11.30 8.22 -10.18
N GLU A 354 11.05 9.29 -10.95
CA GLU A 354 12.05 10.34 -11.23
C GLU A 354 12.41 11.15 -9.99
N GLY A 355 11.43 11.41 -9.12
CA GLY A 355 11.67 11.96 -7.80
C GLY A 355 11.87 10.84 -6.77
N PRO A 356 11.91 11.20 -5.48
CA PRO A 356 12.02 10.20 -4.43
C PRO A 356 10.81 9.26 -4.41
N GLY A 357 11.04 8.00 -4.06
CA GLY A 357 9.95 7.04 -3.88
C GLY A 357 9.02 7.50 -2.75
N VAL A 358 9.59 7.95 -1.63
CA VAL A 358 8.85 8.61 -0.55
C VAL A 358 9.49 9.95 -0.22
N LEU A 359 8.69 11.03 -0.29
CA LEU A 359 9.04 12.35 0.18
C LEU A 359 8.29 12.66 1.48
N ILE A 360 9.01 12.98 2.55
CA ILE A 360 8.48 13.44 3.82
C ILE A 360 9.05 14.82 4.09
N GLN A 361 8.22 15.85 4.04
CA GLN A 361 8.70 17.22 4.07
C GLN A 361 7.95 18.09 5.06
N ASP A 362 8.68 18.88 5.83
CA ASP A 362 8.17 19.88 6.77
C ASP A 362 7.26 19.25 7.86
N ASN A 363 6.12 19.88 8.21
CA ASN A 363 5.23 19.48 9.32
C ASN A 363 4.49 18.14 9.09
N VAL A 364 5.25 17.04 9.03
CA VAL A 364 4.77 15.67 8.90
C VAL A 364 5.15 14.90 10.16
N ARG A 365 4.18 14.21 10.77
CA ARG A 365 4.39 13.49 12.03
C ARG A 365 3.91 12.05 11.95
N LEU A 366 4.51 11.17 12.76
CA LEU A 366 3.98 9.82 12.99
C LEU A 366 3.84 9.03 11.68
N THR A 367 4.89 9.01 10.88
CA THR A 367 4.90 8.25 9.61
C THR A 367 5.54 6.88 9.83
N SER A 368 4.86 5.83 9.37
CA SER A 368 5.35 4.45 9.47
C SER A 368 5.32 3.76 8.12
N VAL A 369 6.50 3.31 7.67
CA VAL A 369 6.68 2.54 6.44
C VAL A 369 7.12 1.13 6.83
N ASN A 370 6.31 0.13 6.52
CA ASN A 370 6.50 -1.25 6.97
C ASN A 370 6.43 -2.24 5.80
N ASP A 371 7.31 -3.24 5.80
CA ASP A 371 7.30 -4.34 4.82
C ASP A 371 7.24 -3.85 3.35
N THR A 372 7.91 -2.74 3.06
CA THR A 372 7.77 -2.01 1.79
C THR A 372 9.06 -2.10 0.98
N VAL A 373 8.93 -2.29 -0.33
CA VAL A 373 10.07 -2.29 -1.28
C VAL A 373 10.18 -0.92 -1.95
N LEU A 374 11.37 -0.34 -1.90
CA LEU A 374 11.73 0.95 -2.49
C LEU A 374 12.89 0.69 -3.46
N LEU A 375 12.60 0.73 -4.76
CA LEU A 375 13.54 0.33 -5.81
C LEU A 375 13.71 1.44 -6.85
N ASP A 376 14.94 1.78 -7.23
CA ASP A 376 15.24 2.62 -8.39
C ASP A 376 14.54 4.00 -8.41
N ASN A 377 14.31 4.63 -7.27
CA ASN A 377 13.69 5.96 -7.24
C ASN A 377 14.73 7.08 -7.09
N GLY A 378 14.43 8.21 -7.71
CA GLY A 378 15.28 9.40 -7.80
C GLY A 378 16.03 9.44 -9.13
N ASN A 379 16.04 10.60 -9.77
CA ASN A 379 16.74 10.87 -11.02
C ASN A 379 18.16 11.38 -10.73
N GLU A 380 19.13 10.69 -11.33
CA GLU A 380 20.56 10.95 -11.23
C GLU A 380 21.05 12.32 -11.74
N ALA A 381 20.19 13.07 -12.43
CA ALA A 381 20.51 14.41 -12.93
C ALA A 381 20.24 15.54 -11.93
N VAL A 382 19.57 15.27 -10.81
CA VAL A 382 19.08 16.30 -9.87
C VAL A 382 19.53 15.93 -8.44
N ASP A 383 20.01 16.88 -7.62
CA ASP A 383 20.62 16.65 -6.28
C ASP A 383 19.71 16.01 -5.21
N ASN A 384 18.52 15.53 -5.57
CA ASN A 384 17.49 14.92 -4.73
C ASN A 384 17.37 13.39 -4.94
N GLN A 385 18.50 12.74 -5.22
CA GLN A 385 18.61 11.33 -5.60
C GLN A 385 18.44 10.39 -4.42
N SER A 386 17.22 10.21 -3.92
CA SER A 386 17.03 9.21 -2.87
C SER A 386 15.74 8.46 -2.98
N ASN A 387 15.80 7.15 -2.69
CA ASN A 387 14.60 6.33 -2.56
C ASN A 387 13.63 6.93 -1.54
N VAL A 388 14.18 7.51 -0.46
CA VAL A 388 13.44 8.27 0.52
C VAL A 388 14.16 9.56 0.84
N VAL A 389 13.42 10.66 0.89
CA VAL A 389 13.88 11.96 1.36
C VAL A 389 13.02 12.40 2.54
N ILE A 390 13.65 12.71 3.65
CA ILE A 390 13.04 13.37 4.81
C ILE A 390 13.71 14.73 4.95
N GLN A 391 12.97 15.83 4.77
CA GLN A 391 13.58 17.15 4.74
C GLN A 391 12.76 18.23 5.42
N THR A 392 13.46 19.26 5.90
CA THR A 392 12.84 20.48 6.43
C THR A 392 13.31 21.66 5.58
N LEU A 393 12.38 22.22 4.81
CA LEU A 393 12.58 23.45 4.06
C LEU A 393 12.05 24.66 4.83
N GLY A 394 11.07 24.44 5.71
CA GLY A 394 10.44 25.42 6.57
C GLY A 394 10.96 25.47 8.01
N SER A 395 10.11 25.91 8.93
CA SER A 395 10.42 25.97 10.38
C SER A 395 9.97 24.73 11.15
N GLU A 396 9.06 23.93 10.60
CA GLU A 396 8.46 22.77 11.26
C GLU A 396 9.06 21.49 10.68
N PRO A 397 9.93 20.77 11.42
CA PRO A 397 10.58 19.57 10.91
C PRO A 397 9.69 18.33 10.93
N PRO A 398 9.95 17.33 10.06
CA PRO A 398 9.35 16.02 10.20
C PRO A 398 9.68 15.37 11.54
N GLU A 399 8.70 14.74 12.16
CA GLU A 399 8.79 14.15 13.51
C GLU A 399 8.30 12.70 13.52
N GLU A 400 8.95 11.85 14.30
CA GLU A 400 8.56 10.45 14.54
C GLU A 400 8.28 9.66 13.25
N THR A 401 9.30 9.56 12.39
CA THR A 401 9.27 8.74 11.18
C THR A 401 9.92 7.38 11.43
N SER A 402 9.29 6.30 10.97
CA SER A 402 9.78 4.94 11.15
C SER A 402 9.77 4.11 9.87
N PHE A 403 10.82 3.32 9.67
CA PHE A 403 10.95 2.32 8.62
C PHE A 403 11.19 0.96 9.28
N THR A 404 10.35 -0.02 9.01
CA THR A 404 10.47 -1.37 9.58
C THR A 404 10.38 -2.43 8.49
N SER A 405 11.36 -3.35 8.44
CA SER A 405 11.35 -4.46 7.46
C SER A 405 11.28 -3.98 6.00
N CYS A 406 11.81 -2.79 5.69
CA CYS A 406 11.83 -2.25 4.34
C CYS A 406 13.03 -2.77 3.55
N GLN A 407 12.86 -2.90 2.24
CA GLN A 407 13.96 -3.16 1.32
C GLN A 407 14.18 -1.90 0.48
N PHE A 408 15.39 -1.37 0.55
CA PHE A 408 15.86 -0.32 -0.33
C PHE A 408 16.81 -0.98 -1.32
N GLU A 409 16.60 -0.79 -2.61
CA GLU A 409 17.48 -1.30 -3.66
C GLU A 409 17.63 -0.28 -4.80
N THR A 410 18.75 -0.34 -5.52
CA THR A 410 18.93 0.35 -6.81
C THR A 410 19.60 -0.60 -7.81
N SER A 411 19.14 -0.59 -9.06
CA SER A 411 19.63 -1.38 -10.18
C SER A 411 20.74 -0.65 -10.95
N SER A 412 20.80 0.68 -10.85
CA SER A 412 21.92 1.49 -11.34
C SER A 412 22.84 1.88 -10.18
N TYR A 413 24.04 1.32 -10.18
CA TYR A 413 25.15 1.76 -9.31
C TYR A 413 25.76 3.04 -9.88
N LEU A 414 25.01 4.13 -9.86
CA LEU A 414 25.48 5.41 -10.37
C LEU A 414 25.69 6.39 -9.21
N VAL A 415 26.61 7.33 -9.44
CA VAL A 415 27.62 7.81 -8.48
C VAL A 415 27.06 8.67 -7.34
N THR A 416 25.75 8.92 -7.29
CA THR A 416 25.19 10.02 -6.49
C THR A 416 23.89 9.68 -5.73
N GLY A 417 23.36 8.46 -5.83
CA GLY A 417 22.10 8.07 -5.18
C GLY A 417 22.21 7.59 -3.72
N ASN A 418 21.33 8.07 -2.84
CA ASN A 418 21.18 7.58 -1.46
C ASN A 418 19.94 6.70 -1.30
N ALA A 419 19.95 5.73 -0.41
CA ALA A 419 18.73 4.97 -0.11
C ALA A 419 17.76 5.81 0.73
N LEU A 420 18.28 6.46 1.77
CA LEU A 420 17.52 7.28 2.71
C LEU A 420 18.29 8.58 3.02
N ALA A 421 17.79 9.72 2.59
CA ALA A 421 18.32 11.03 2.96
C ALA A 421 17.50 11.67 4.09
N ILE A 422 18.18 12.12 5.15
CA ILE A 422 17.59 12.78 6.31
C ILE A 422 18.24 14.17 6.46
N MET A 423 17.42 15.19 6.23
CA MET A 423 17.81 16.58 6.06
C MET A 423 16.92 17.50 6.91
N GLY A 424 16.92 17.27 8.22
CA GLY A 424 16.20 18.10 9.19
C GLY A 424 15.09 17.41 9.97
N ALA A 425 15.20 16.12 10.30
CA ALA A 425 14.15 15.39 11.02
C ALA A 425 14.42 15.30 12.53
N LEU A 426 13.37 15.33 13.37
CA LEU A 426 13.52 15.25 14.83
C LEU A 426 13.76 13.83 15.34
N ILE A 427 12.98 12.85 14.88
CA ILE A 427 13.08 11.46 15.33
C ILE A 427 12.90 10.56 14.12
N VAL A 428 13.94 9.78 13.79
CA VAL A 428 13.88 8.77 12.73
C VAL A 428 14.33 7.41 13.29
N SER A 429 13.52 6.37 13.08
CA SER A 429 13.83 5.01 13.47
C SER A 429 13.84 4.09 12.25
N VAL A 430 14.97 3.44 11.99
CA VAL A 430 15.13 2.45 10.93
C VAL A 430 15.38 1.09 11.60
N ARG A 431 14.53 0.09 11.35
CA ARG A 431 14.61 -1.22 11.99
C ARG A 431 14.45 -2.36 10.99
N SER A 432 15.33 -3.35 11.06
CA SER A 432 15.21 -4.58 10.25
C SER A 432 15.14 -4.32 8.74
N CYS A 433 15.68 -3.18 8.30
CA CYS A 433 15.69 -2.81 6.88
C CYS A 433 16.93 -3.37 6.17
N LEU A 434 16.77 -3.62 4.88
CA LEU A 434 17.84 -4.06 3.99
C LEU A 434 18.15 -2.97 2.97
N PHE A 435 19.41 -2.60 2.84
CA PHE A 435 19.92 -1.61 1.91
C PHE A 435 20.84 -2.28 0.89
N ARG A 436 20.52 -2.22 -0.40
CA ARG A 436 21.29 -2.85 -1.47
C ARG A 436 21.73 -1.88 -2.54
N ASP A 437 23.00 -1.98 -2.90
CA ASP A 437 23.57 -1.40 -4.14
C ASP A 437 23.57 0.14 -4.25
N PHE A 438 23.40 0.87 -3.14
CA PHE A 438 23.48 2.34 -3.14
C PHE A 438 24.90 2.88 -3.07
N ASN A 439 25.04 4.14 -3.49
CA ASN A 439 26.24 4.93 -3.18
C ASN A 439 26.29 5.30 -1.70
N THR A 440 25.16 5.70 -1.11
CA THR A 440 25.00 5.91 0.35
C THR A 440 23.78 5.17 0.85
N GLY A 441 23.90 4.37 1.92
CA GLY A 441 22.74 3.76 2.56
C GLY A 441 21.86 4.83 3.22
N ILE A 442 22.39 5.52 4.22
CA ILE A 442 21.70 6.60 4.92
C ILE A 442 22.55 7.87 4.87
N LEU A 443 22.02 8.94 4.29
CA LEU A 443 22.65 10.26 4.29
C LEU A 443 22.03 11.13 5.38
N LEU A 444 22.84 11.66 6.29
CA LEU A 444 22.47 12.69 7.26
C LEU A 444 23.07 14.01 6.79
N ALA A 445 22.30 14.84 6.08
CA ALA A 445 22.82 16.07 5.51
C ALA A 445 22.51 17.31 6.38
N SER A 446 23.38 18.31 6.29
CA SER A 446 23.22 19.60 6.95
C SER A 446 22.34 20.56 6.15
N GLY A 447 21.38 21.13 6.86
CA GLY A 447 20.51 22.23 6.42
C GLY A 447 19.63 22.68 7.58
N SER A 448 19.26 21.73 8.43
CA SER A 448 18.58 21.89 9.71
C SER A 448 19.03 20.77 10.65
N ALA A 449 19.09 21.03 11.97
CA ALA A 449 19.63 20.07 12.92
C ALA A 449 18.74 18.82 13.02
N ASN A 450 19.26 17.66 12.63
CA ASN A 450 18.60 16.38 12.89
C ASN A 450 18.62 16.09 14.39
N GLY A 451 17.49 15.61 14.92
CA GLY A 451 17.38 15.20 16.32
C GLY A 451 18.01 13.82 16.55
N GLN A 452 17.18 12.83 16.83
CA GLN A 452 17.58 11.45 17.08
C GLN A 452 17.37 10.58 15.84
N VAL A 453 18.43 9.89 15.40
CA VAL A 453 18.36 8.83 14.39
C VAL A 453 18.78 7.52 15.05
N SER A 454 17.92 6.50 14.96
CA SER A 454 18.19 5.14 15.47
C SER A 454 18.16 4.15 14.31
N VAL A 455 19.19 3.32 14.18
CA VAL A 455 19.32 2.27 13.16
C VAL A 455 19.56 0.94 13.86
N ARG A 456 18.64 -0.03 13.70
CA ARG A 456 18.70 -1.31 14.42
C ARG A 456 18.42 -2.50 13.52
N ASP A 457 19.19 -3.57 13.68
CA ASP A 457 18.97 -4.84 12.96
C ASP A 457 18.97 -4.68 11.42
N CYS A 458 19.64 -3.65 10.88
CA CYS A 458 19.64 -3.37 9.44
C CYS A 458 20.79 -4.08 8.72
N GLY A 459 20.54 -4.54 7.49
CA GLY A 459 21.58 -5.08 6.61
C GLY A 459 21.96 -4.08 5.52
N PHE A 460 23.26 -3.87 5.31
CA PHE A 460 23.81 -3.11 4.20
C PHE A 460 24.59 -4.05 3.30
N GLU A 461 24.14 -4.23 2.06
CA GLU A 461 24.69 -5.21 1.11
C GLU A 461 25.06 -4.54 -0.21
N ARG A 462 26.04 -5.13 -0.90
CA ARG A 462 26.34 -4.85 -2.30
C ARG A 462 26.34 -6.15 -3.08
N THR A 463 25.75 -6.12 -4.25
CA THR A 463 25.78 -7.20 -5.23
C THR A 463 27.09 -7.21 -6.02
N ALA A 464 27.79 -6.06 -6.13
CA ALA A 464 29.09 -5.96 -6.80
C ALA A 464 30.05 -4.91 -6.18
N GLY A 465 31.34 -5.27 -6.13
CA GLY A 465 32.46 -4.43 -5.68
C GLY A 465 32.81 -4.59 -4.20
N ASP A 466 34.10 -4.75 -3.90
CA ASP A 466 34.61 -4.87 -2.53
C ASP A 466 34.42 -3.55 -1.76
N ILE A 467 33.88 -3.63 -0.53
CA ILE A 467 33.79 -2.46 0.35
C ILE A 467 35.14 -2.29 1.04
N THR A 468 35.90 -1.25 0.67
CA THR A 468 37.37 -1.29 0.79
C THR A 468 38.05 -0.45 1.89
N ALA A 469 37.37 0.31 2.76
CA ALA A 469 38.08 0.94 3.89
C ALA A 469 37.16 1.51 4.99
N LEU A 470 37.55 1.33 6.27
CA LEU A 470 37.03 2.03 7.46
C LEU A 470 37.63 3.44 7.56
N ALA A 471 36.82 4.45 7.85
CA ALA A 471 37.28 5.77 8.26
C ALA A 471 36.69 6.12 9.63
N ASP A 472 37.55 6.60 10.52
CA ASP A 472 37.26 6.84 11.92
C ASP A 472 36.75 8.27 12.11
N LEU A 473 35.50 8.44 12.54
CA LEU A 473 34.92 9.74 12.88
C LEU A 473 34.84 9.86 14.40
N VAL A 474 35.88 10.46 14.98
CA VAL A 474 36.22 10.59 16.41
C VAL A 474 35.26 11.50 17.23
N GLU A 475 34.07 11.84 16.71
CA GLU A 475 33.20 12.84 17.34
C GLU A 475 31.73 12.43 17.57
N VAL A 476 31.30 11.24 17.15
CA VAL A 476 29.93 10.75 17.39
C VAL A 476 30.03 9.41 18.10
N ASN A 477 29.21 9.17 19.15
CA ASN A 477 29.16 7.91 19.92
C ASN A 477 28.60 6.71 19.10
N GLY A 478 29.10 6.51 17.88
CA GLY A 478 28.70 5.46 16.95
C GLY A 478 29.66 5.43 15.75
N PHE A 479 29.99 4.24 15.26
CA PHE A 479 30.86 4.06 14.10
C PHE A 479 30.16 4.58 12.85
N ILE A 480 30.71 5.61 12.22
CA ILE A 480 30.30 6.11 10.92
C ILE A 480 31.30 5.54 9.91
N TRP A 481 30.80 4.93 8.85
CA TRP A 481 31.67 4.33 7.84
C TRP A 481 31.76 5.26 6.64
N GLU A 482 32.83 6.06 6.56
CA GLU A 482 33.20 6.71 5.30
C GLU A 482 34.18 5.81 4.53
N ASN A 483 33.86 5.54 3.26
CA ASN A 483 34.79 4.88 2.35
C ASN A 483 35.73 5.92 1.75
N ASN A 484 36.85 6.22 2.40
CA ASN A 484 37.88 7.14 1.90
C ASN A 484 38.82 6.47 0.88
N ASN A 485 38.29 5.66 -0.05
CA ASN A 485 39.10 5.09 -1.13
C ASN A 485 39.37 6.14 -2.21
N THR A 486 40.35 6.99 -1.95
CA THR A 486 40.87 8.00 -2.89
C THR A 486 41.60 7.42 -4.11
N ARG A 487 41.75 6.08 -4.23
CA ARG A 487 42.47 5.45 -5.35
C ARG A 487 41.60 5.02 -6.54
N TYR A 488 40.28 5.02 -6.41
CA TYR A 488 39.38 4.78 -7.54
C TYR A 488 38.32 5.89 -7.61
N LEU A 489 38.33 6.64 -8.71
CA LEU A 489 37.43 7.76 -9.03
C LEU A 489 35.94 7.37 -9.18
N THR A 490 35.46 6.28 -8.58
CA THR A 490 34.16 5.68 -8.94
C THR A 490 33.31 5.10 -7.80
N THR A 491 33.61 5.29 -6.52
CA THR A 491 32.84 4.57 -5.47
C THR A 491 32.71 5.35 -4.15
N GLY A 492 31.48 5.71 -3.77
CA GLY A 492 31.15 6.27 -2.45
C GLY A 492 30.72 5.22 -1.40
N PRO A 493 30.22 5.68 -0.23
CA PRO A 493 30.16 4.90 1.00
C PRO A 493 28.90 4.02 1.16
N VAL A 494 29.07 2.70 1.16
CA VAL A 494 27.97 1.77 1.53
C VAL A 494 27.76 1.75 3.04
N GLY A 495 27.09 2.78 3.54
CA GLY A 495 26.71 2.86 4.93
C GLY A 495 26.01 4.16 5.28
N ILE A 496 26.39 4.75 6.42
CA ILE A 496 25.82 6.02 6.90
C ILE A 496 26.84 7.11 6.63
N ALA A 497 26.45 8.16 5.90
CA ALA A 497 27.26 9.34 5.66
C ALA A 497 26.69 10.54 6.41
N ILE A 498 27.55 11.37 7.02
CA ILE A 498 27.15 12.65 7.61
C ILE A 498 27.75 13.77 6.76
N ASN A 499 26.93 14.47 6.01
CA ASN A 499 27.36 15.60 5.20
C ASN A 499 27.01 16.90 5.93
N GLY A 500 27.91 17.44 6.76
CA GLY A 500 27.64 18.61 7.58
C GLY A 500 28.53 18.75 8.82
N PRO A 501 28.38 19.83 9.62
CA PRO A 501 29.03 19.89 10.91
C PRO A 501 28.52 18.77 11.81
N ALA A 502 29.34 18.24 12.72
CA ALA A 502 28.96 17.18 13.66
C ALA A 502 27.71 17.54 14.51
N THR A 503 27.44 18.84 14.70
CA THR A 503 26.22 19.34 15.36
C THR A 503 24.92 19.11 14.57
N ALA A 504 25.01 18.64 13.33
CA ALA A 504 23.86 18.35 12.48
C ALA A 504 23.06 17.13 12.97
N VAL A 505 23.59 16.31 13.89
CA VAL A 505 22.89 15.16 14.48
C VAL A 505 23.03 15.22 16.01
N LYS A 506 21.91 15.33 16.74
CA LYS A 506 21.95 15.36 18.22
C LYS A 506 22.25 14.00 18.82
N LYS A 507 21.72 12.92 18.23
CA LYS A 507 21.93 11.55 18.68
C LYS A 507 21.84 10.56 17.52
N LEU A 508 22.89 9.77 17.34
CA LEU A 508 22.93 8.64 16.41
C LEU A 508 23.10 7.36 17.22
N ASP A 509 22.14 6.44 17.15
CA ASP A 509 22.13 5.14 17.85
C ASP A 509 22.13 4.01 16.81
N ILE A 510 23.26 3.32 16.63
CA ILE A 510 23.41 2.20 15.69
C ILE A 510 23.58 0.92 16.50
N SER A 511 22.64 -0.01 16.35
CA SER A 511 22.71 -1.31 17.03
C SER A 511 23.87 -2.16 16.50
N SER A 512 24.51 -2.92 17.39
CA SER A 512 25.51 -3.92 17.03
C SER A 512 24.95 -5.09 16.21
N SER A 513 23.63 -5.19 16.10
CA SER A 513 22.95 -6.19 15.28
C SER A 513 22.83 -5.83 13.80
N CYS A 514 23.23 -4.62 13.39
CA CYS A 514 23.31 -4.28 11.97
C CYS A 514 24.41 -5.08 11.27
N SER A 515 24.15 -5.60 10.07
CA SER A 515 25.11 -6.30 9.23
C SER A 515 25.58 -5.41 8.07
N TRP A 516 26.82 -5.62 7.62
CA TRP A 516 27.47 -4.76 6.62
C TRP A 516 27.97 -5.57 5.40
N GLY A 517 27.18 -6.57 5.00
CA GLY A 517 27.43 -7.39 3.81
C GLY A 517 28.64 -8.31 3.96
N ALA A 518 29.08 -8.89 2.84
CA ALA A 518 30.29 -9.71 2.73
C ALA A 518 31.56 -8.86 2.77
N LEU A 519 31.62 -7.91 3.71
CA LEU A 519 32.89 -7.63 4.33
C LEU A 519 33.40 -8.96 4.83
N ASP A 520 34.41 -9.51 4.15
CA ASP A 520 35.29 -10.45 4.81
C ASP A 520 35.55 -9.85 6.17
N LYS A 521 35.26 -10.62 7.21
CA LYS A 521 35.71 -10.31 8.55
C LYS A 521 37.24 -10.24 8.51
N ALA A 522 37.81 -9.18 7.97
CA ALA A 522 38.72 -8.43 8.80
C ALA A 522 37.81 -7.87 9.93
N THR A 523 37.42 -8.61 10.97
CA THR A 523 38.33 -9.18 11.98
C THR A 523 39.80 -8.91 11.74
N ASP A 524 40.15 -7.66 11.41
CA ASP A 524 41.26 -7.12 12.13
C ASP A 524 40.62 -6.63 13.43
N PRO A 525 40.90 -7.25 14.59
CA PRO A 525 40.70 -6.52 15.84
C PRO A 525 41.33 -5.14 15.65
N PHE A 526 40.69 -4.11 16.18
CA PHE A 526 41.17 -2.72 16.23
C PHE A 526 42.69 -2.62 15.97
N PRO A 527 43.15 -1.79 15.02
CA PRO A 527 44.58 -1.70 14.73
C PRO A 527 45.31 -1.61 16.07
N PRO A 528 46.26 -2.53 16.32
CA PRO A 528 47.09 -2.55 17.52
C PRO A 528 47.38 -1.13 17.99
N ALA A 529 47.00 -0.77 19.22
CA ALA A 529 47.35 0.56 19.71
C ALA A 529 48.87 0.56 19.95
N PHE A 530 49.60 1.19 19.05
CA PHE A 530 51.07 1.20 19.07
C PHE A 530 51.57 2.06 20.23
N VAL A 531 52.59 1.58 20.95
CA VAL A 531 53.36 2.42 21.86
C VAL A 531 54.27 3.30 21.02
N SER A 532 53.92 4.58 20.89
CA SER A 532 54.76 5.58 20.23
C SER A 532 55.08 6.69 21.23
N GLY A 533 56.36 6.98 21.48
CA GLY A 533 56.74 7.98 22.48
C GLY A 533 56.57 7.51 23.94
N GLY A 534 56.33 6.21 24.18
CA GLY A 534 55.88 5.70 25.48
C GLY A 534 54.40 6.01 25.79
N ILE A 535 53.62 6.29 24.75
CA ILE A 535 52.22 6.67 24.80
C ILE A 535 51.40 5.67 23.99
N VAL A 536 50.24 5.29 24.52
CA VAL A 536 49.19 4.52 23.82
C VAL A 536 47.90 5.32 23.89
N ASP A 537 47.23 5.51 22.76
CA ASP A 537 45.91 6.15 22.69
C ASP A 537 44.83 5.06 22.61
N LEU A 538 43.81 5.13 23.48
CA LEU A 538 42.70 4.17 23.54
C LEU A 538 41.62 4.55 22.52
N SER A 539 41.13 3.57 21.78
CA SER A 539 40.10 3.78 20.76
C SER A 539 38.65 3.72 21.27
N ARG A 540 38.40 3.41 22.55
CA ARG A 540 37.06 3.40 23.19
C ARG A 540 37.11 3.58 24.71
N ARG A 541 35.99 4.03 25.29
CA ARG A 541 35.74 4.26 26.74
C ARG A 541 35.53 3.01 27.61
N GLU A 542 34.95 1.92 27.10
CA GLU A 542 34.60 0.75 27.91
C GLU A 542 34.80 -0.58 27.16
N GLY A 543 35.31 -1.59 27.89
CA GLY A 543 35.45 -2.97 27.42
C GLY A 543 36.89 -3.48 27.43
N PHE A 544 37.03 -4.81 27.34
CA PHE A 544 38.32 -5.46 27.15
C PHE A 544 38.91 -4.98 25.80
N VAL A 545 39.80 -4.00 25.86
CA VAL A 545 40.61 -3.55 24.72
C VAL A 545 41.90 -4.35 24.78
N PRO A 546 42.05 -5.45 24.01
CA PRO A 546 43.35 -6.07 23.86
C PRO A 546 44.24 -5.09 23.11
N ILE A 547 45.11 -4.40 23.84
CA ILE A 547 46.15 -3.60 23.19
C ILE A 547 47.18 -4.60 22.69
N SER A 548 47.36 -4.65 21.38
CA SER A 548 48.45 -5.37 20.73
C SER A 548 49.62 -4.39 20.62
N LEU A 549 50.78 -4.76 21.15
CA LEU A 549 51.96 -3.90 21.26
C LEU A 549 52.94 -4.27 20.14
N ASN A 550 52.65 -3.82 18.91
CA ASN A 550 53.49 -4.14 17.75
C ASN A 550 54.79 -3.32 17.67
N ALA A 551 55.76 -3.88 16.94
CA ALA A 551 57.22 -3.74 17.05
C ALA A 551 57.91 -2.37 16.81
N ASP A 552 57.22 -1.22 16.82
CA ASP A 552 57.78 0.02 16.24
C ASP A 552 58.45 1.02 17.21
N GLY A 553 58.84 0.60 18.42
CA GLY A 553 59.64 1.47 19.29
C GLY A 553 60.34 0.77 20.45
N ALA A 554 61.58 1.14 20.75
CA ALA A 554 62.34 0.68 21.92
C ALA A 554 61.90 1.36 23.23
N GLN A 555 60.61 1.72 23.36
CA GLN A 555 60.14 2.62 24.41
C GLN A 555 59.15 1.94 25.34
N ASP A 556 59.39 2.13 26.63
CA ASP A 556 58.55 1.69 27.72
C ASP A 556 57.22 2.48 27.74
N LEU A 557 56.13 1.82 28.09
CA LEU A 557 54.81 2.45 28.18
C LEU A 557 54.70 3.25 29.47
N ALA A 558 54.47 4.56 29.35
CA ALA A 558 54.30 5.47 30.48
C ALA A 558 52.94 6.17 30.49
N THR A 559 52.28 6.29 29.34
CA THR A 559 51.04 7.07 29.23
C THR A 559 49.98 6.34 28.43
N VAL A 560 48.76 6.29 28.96
CA VAL A 560 47.56 5.81 28.24
C VAL A 560 46.54 6.95 28.14
N ARG A 561 46.19 7.36 26.92
CA ARG A 561 45.29 8.49 26.62
C ARG A 561 43.96 8.01 26.07
N ASP A 562 42.99 8.90 26.05
CA ASP A 562 41.78 8.73 25.25
C ASP A 562 42.08 8.89 23.74
N GLU A 563 41.09 8.60 22.91
CA GLU A 563 41.15 8.70 21.43
C GLU A 563 41.49 10.11 20.91
N LYS A 564 41.45 11.13 21.77
CA LYS A 564 41.76 12.52 21.43
C LYS A 564 43.16 12.94 21.88
N GLY A 565 43.99 11.98 22.30
CA GLY A 565 45.34 12.23 22.79
C GLY A 565 45.37 12.95 24.14
N GLY A 566 44.26 12.94 24.89
CA GLY A 566 44.10 13.55 26.20
C GLY A 566 43.62 12.57 27.27
N TYR A 567 43.05 13.10 28.36
CA TYR A 567 42.38 12.30 29.40
C TYR A 567 41.01 12.88 29.76
N ALA A 568 40.56 13.91 29.04
CA ALA A 568 39.36 14.67 29.38
C ALA A 568 38.08 13.86 29.20
N GLN A 569 38.16 12.76 28.47
CA GLN A 569 37.03 11.89 28.22
C GLN A 569 36.98 10.68 29.15
N LEU A 570 38.02 10.41 29.95
CA LEU A 570 38.04 9.27 30.86
C LEU A 570 37.20 9.57 32.11
N VAL A 571 36.35 8.63 32.53
CA VAL A 571 35.53 8.75 33.74
C VAL A 571 36.01 7.78 34.83
N PRO A 572 35.86 8.11 36.13
CA PRO A 572 36.21 7.18 37.21
C PRO A 572 35.57 5.81 37.00
N GLY A 573 36.37 4.76 36.96
CA GLY A 573 35.89 3.39 36.76
C GLY A 573 36.12 2.81 35.37
N ASP A 574 36.51 3.61 34.37
CA ASP A 574 36.93 3.08 33.06
C ASP A 574 38.08 2.09 33.26
N THR A 575 38.02 0.92 32.60
CA THR A 575 39.06 -0.12 32.72
C THR A 575 39.71 -0.46 31.39
N VAL A 576 41.01 -0.72 31.39
CA VAL A 576 41.77 -1.23 30.24
C VAL A 576 42.59 -2.45 30.65
N THR A 577 42.75 -3.44 29.77
CA THR A 577 43.64 -4.59 30.00
C THR A 577 44.72 -4.64 28.92
N LEU A 578 45.97 -4.41 29.33
CA LEU A 578 47.15 -4.43 28.47
C LEU A 578 47.68 -5.86 28.35
N ARG A 579 48.09 -6.27 27.13
CA ARG A 579 48.75 -7.55 26.82
C ARG A 579 49.77 -7.33 25.70
N THR A 580 50.69 -8.25 25.47
CA THR A 580 51.45 -8.30 24.22
C THR A 580 50.75 -9.25 23.24
N ASP A 581 50.83 -8.96 21.95
CA ASP A 581 50.25 -9.80 20.89
C ASP A 581 51.22 -10.85 20.36
N ASN A 582 52.51 -10.66 20.62
CA ASN A 582 53.57 -11.62 20.37
C ASN A 582 54.62 -11.53 21.50
N GLY A 583 55.30 -12.65 21.76
CA GLY A 583 56.43 -12.69 22.72
C GLY A 583 57.76 -12.27 22.10
N ALA A 584 57.75 -11.45 21.05
CA ALA A 584 58.99 -11.06 20.37
C ALA A 584 59.76 -9.97 21.12
N ARG A 585 59.10 -9.23 22.03
CA ARG A 585 59.70 -8.18 22.87
C ARG A 585 58.96 -7.96 24.18
N ASP A 586 59.75 -7.60 25.17
CA ASP A 586 59.34 -7.10 26.47
C ASP A 586 58.83 -5.65 26.35
N VAL A 587 57.64 -5.37 26.88
CA VAL A 587 57.17 -4.00 27.09
C VAL A 587 57.15 -3.69 28.57
N THR A 588 58.02 -2.77 29.00
CA THR A 588 57.97 -2.29 30.39
C THR A 588 56.90 -1.23 30.53
N VAL A 589 55.89 -1.48 31.36
CA VAL A 589 54.94 -0.48 31.82
C VAL A 589 55.52 0.23 33.03
N LYS A 590 55.75 1.54 32.90
CA LYS A 590 56.45 2.35 33.90
C LYS A 590 55.54 2.79 35.04
N HIS A 591 55.93 2.47 36.26
CA HIS A 591 55.27 3.01 37.44
C HIS A 591 55.62 4.49 37.62
N ASN A 592 54.62 5.33 37.91
CA ASN A 592 54.79 6.74 38.24
C ASN A 592 55.54 7.57 37.17
N THR A 593 55.58 7.08 35.94
CA THR A 593 56.00 7.82 34.75
C THR A 593 54.74 8.04 33.92
N GLY A 594 54.49 9.26 33.45
CA GLY A 594 53.22 9.61 32.83
C GLY A 594 52.03 9.41 33.78
N ASN A 595 50.95 8.81 33.27
CA ASN A 595 49.68 8.67 33.98
C ASN A 595 49.40 7.25 34.48
N ILE A 596 50.40 6.36 34.59
CA ILE A 596 50.21 4.98 35.08
C ILE A 596 50.72 4.84 36.53
N ARG A 597 49.96 4.14 37.37
CA ARG A 597 50.23 3.87 38.78
C ARG A 597 50.03 2.38 39.08
N LEU A 598 51.13 1.64 39.04
CA LEU A 598 51.17 0.21 39.37
C LEU A 598 51.16 -0.05 40.88
N ALA A 599 50.54 -1.13 41.30
CA ALA A 599 50.59 -1.60 42.68
C ALA A 599 52.04 -1.98 43.05
N GLY A 600 52.44 -1.84 44.32
CA GLY A 600 53.81 -2.18 44.75
C GLY A 600 54.92 -1.21 44.33
N GLY A 601 54.61 -0.15 43.55
CA GLY A 601 55.56 0.94 43.30
C GLY A 601 56.71 0.61 42.35
N VAL A 602 56.57 -0.44 41.56
CA VAL A 602 57.61 -0.94 40.64
C VAL A 602 57.06 -1.08 39.23
N ASP A 603 57.93 -0.91 38.23
CA ASP A 603 57.64 -1.18 36.82
C ASP A 603 57.18 -2.63 36.63
N MET A 604 56.34 -2.87 35.62
CA MET A 604 55.91 -4.21 35.21
C MET A 604 56.40 -4.48 33.79
N VAL A 605 57.05 -5.63 33.58
CA VAL A 605 57.42 -6.09 32.25
C VAL A 605 56.31 -7.02 31.74
N LEU A 606 55.89 -6.81 30.50
CA LEU A 606 55.03 -7.71 29.73
C LEU A 606 55.91 -8.39 28.68
N ASP A 607 56.47 -9.56 28.98
CA ASP A 607 57.42 -10.28 28.11
C ASP A 607 56.82 -11.52 27.45
N ASP A 608 55.70 -12.03 27.96
CA ASP A 608 54.91 -13.11 27.34
C ASP A 608 53.49 -12.67 26.96
N VAL A 609 52.92 -13.30 25.93
CA VAL A 609 51.53 -13.09 25.50
C VAL A 609 50.50 -13.47 26.57
N GLN A 610 50.90 -14.24 27.59
CA GLN A 610 50.10 -14.59 28.77
C GLN A 610 50.09 -13.50 29.84
N ASP A 611 51.04 -12.56 29.79
CA ASP A 611 51.05 -11.45 30.72
C ASP A 611 49.89 -10.51 30.44
N SER A 612 49.32 -9.99 31.52
CA SER A 612 48.25 -9.01 31.42
C SER A 612 48.26 -8.05 32.58
N LEU A 613 47.92 -6.79 32.28
CA LEU A 613 47.83 -5.73 33.28
C LEU A 613 46.50 -5.00 33.10
N THR A 614 45.62 -5.11 34.09
CA THR A 614 44.35 -4.38 34.11
C THR A 614 44.51 -3.11 34.92
N LEU A 615 44.19 -1.98 34.30
CA LEU A 615 44.20 -0.65 34.91
C LEU A 615 42.78 -0.09 34.97
N MET A 616 42.52 0.79 35.92
CA MET A 616 41.29 1.55 36.06
C MET A 616 41.58 3.03 36.21
N TRP A 617 40.85 3.90 35.51
CA TRP A 617 41.04 5.34 35.59
C TRP A 617 40.57 5.89 36.94
N ASN A 618 41.43 6.67 37.59
CA ASN A 618 41.11 7.44 38.79
C ASN A 618 41.28 8.94 38.53
N ASP A 619 40.15 9.63 38.41
CA ASP A 619 40.10 11.07 38.11
C ASP A 619 40.72 11.95 39.21
N ASN A 620 40.68 11.53 40.48
CA ASN A 620 41.32 12.28 41.57
C ASN A 620 42.85 12.35 41.42
N LEU A 621 43.43 11.36 40.75
CA LEU A 621 44.87 11.29 40.49
C LEU A 621 45.23 11.66 39.04
N ALA A 622 44.22 11.86 38.19
CA ALA A 622 44.36 11.92 36.73
C ALA A 622 45.29 10.81 36.21
N ALA A 623 45.07 9.57 36.68
CA ALA A 623 45.95 8.44 36.42
C ALA A 623 45.22 7.10 36.36
N TRP A 624 45.74 6.20 35.53
CA TRP A 624 45.42 4.78 35.48
C TRP A 624 46.05 4.04 36.64
N GLN A 625 45.24 3.44 37.50
CA GLN A 625 45.69 2.64 38.63
C GLN A 625 45.55 1.15 38.32
N GLU A 626 46.56 0.37 38.68
CA GLU A 626 46.45 -1.08 38.57
C GLU A 626 45.34 -1.64 39.45
N VAL A 627 44.50 -2.47 38.84
CA VAL A 627 43.48 -3.29 39.50
C VAL A 627 43.98 -4.71 39.69
N SER A 628 44.63 -5.27 38.66
CA SER A 628 45.18 -6.62 38.68
C SER A 628 46.32 -6.76 37.68
N ARG A 629 47.25 -7.66 37.97
CA ARG A 629 48.27 -8.09 37.02
C ARG A 629 48.43 -9.61 37.01
N SER A 630 48.92 -10.13 35.90
CA SER A 630 49.33 -11.51 35.69
C SER A 630 50.70 -11.49 35.02
N ALA A 631 51.67 -12.18 35.62
CA ALA A 631 53.02 -12.40 35.09
C ALA A 631 53.21 -13.93 35.02
N ASN A 632 52.51 -14.54 34.06
CA ASN A 632 52.38 -16.00 33.97
C ASN A 632 53.30 -16.61 32.89
N GLY A 633 54.03 -15.75 32.17
CA GLY A 633 55.09 -16.13 31.21
C GLY A 633 56.29 -16.83 31.81
#